data_AF-A0A0S8AQG4-F1
#
_entry.id   AF-A0A0S8AQG4-F1
#
_cell.length_a   1.000
_cell.length_b   1.000
_cell.length_c   1.000
_cell.angle_alpha   90.00
_cell.angle_beta   90.00
_cell.angle_gamma   90.00
#
_symmetry.space_group_name_H-M   'P 1'
#
loop_
_entity.id
_entity.type
_entity.pdbx_description
1 polymer ?
#
loop_
_entity_poly.entity_id
_entity_poly.type
_entity_poly.pdbx_seq_one_letter_code
_entity_poly.pdbx_strand_id
1 'polypeptide(L)'
;MFQFSTEQKVFDIGAIQIGGQPGERPPLLIASMFHNKDRILQDRKGNFDREKAKALIRKQEELSASTGIPSMVALVANTAEEAQIYIDFYLETTDMPFGIDMWVAEK
;
A
#
# COMPACT_ATOMS: atom_id res chain seq x y z
N MET A 1 -5.28 -30.15 0.37
CA MET A 1 -5.20 -28.71 0.10
C MET A 1 -6.59 -28.13 0.32
N PHE A 2 -6.72 -27.01 1.04
CA PHE A 2 -8.03 -26.41 1.31
C PHE A 2 -8.59 -25.81 0.02
N GLN A 3 -9.87 -26.07 -0.30
CA GLN A 3 -10.51 -25.59 -1.51
C GLN A 3 -11.92 -25.12 -1.19
N PHE A 4 -12.27 -23.92 -1.66
CA PHE A 4 -13.62 -23.39 -1.52
C PHE A 4 -14.55 -23.99 -2.57
N SER A 5 -15.79 -24.31 -2.18
CA SER A 5 -16.85 -24.73 -3.10
C SER A 5 -17.43 -23.58 -3.92
N THR A 6 -17.42 -22.37 -3.36
CA THR A 6 -17.82 -21.15 -4.05
C THR A 6 -16.72 -20.70 -5.02
N GLU A 7 -17.11 -20.32 -6.24
CA GLU A 7 -16.21 -19.72 -7.21
C GLU A 7 -15.56 -18.45 -6.64
N GLN A 8 -14.23 -18.40 -6.66
CA GLN A 8 -13.46 -17.28 -6.14
C GLN A 8 -13.27 -16.22 -7.22
N LYS A 9 -13.42 -14.96 -6.84
CA LYS A 9 -13.15 -13.83 -7.75
C LYS A 9 -11.65 -13.55 -7.81
N VAL A 10 -11.22 -13.06 -8.96
CA VAL A 10 -9.87 -12.54 -9.19
C VAL A 10 -10.01 -11.11 -9.67
N PHE A 11 -9.22 -10.21 -9.10
CA PHE A 11 -9.18 -8.80 -9.48
C PHE A 11 -7.77 -8.41 -9.89
N ASP A 12 -7.67 -7.55 -10.90
CA ASP A 12 -6.43 -6.89 -11.29
C ASP A 12 -6.36 -5.51 -10.60
N ILE A 13 -5.29 -5.27 -9.84
CA ILE A 13 -4.96 -3.98 -9.24
C ILE A 13 -3.60 -3.55 -9.77
N GLY A 14 -3.60 -2.63 -10.74
CA GLY A 14 -2.39 -2.32 -11.50
C GLY A 14 -1.88 -3.59 -12.21
N ALA A 15 -0.64 -3.98 -11.93
CA ALA A 15 -0.05 -5.21 -12.47
C ALA A 15 -0.24 -6.45 -11.56
N ILE A 16 -1.01 -6.35 -10.47
CA ILE A 16 -1.13 -7.39 -9.45
C ILE A 16 -2.48 -8.10 -9.56
N GLN A 17 -2.47 -9.43 -9.59
CA GLN A 17 -3.68 -10.26 -9.48
C GLN A 17 -3.91 -10.74 -8.04
N ILE A 18 -5.12 -10.51 -7.53
CA ILE A 18 -5.50 -10.86 -6.15
C ILE A 18 -6.77 -11.70 -6.14
N GLY A 19 -6.81 -12.71 -5.28
CA GLY A 19 -7.93 -13.65 -5.14
C GLY A 19 -7.65 -15.01 -5.79
N GLY A 20 -8.72 -15.79 -5.99
CA GLY A 20 -8.63 -17.17 -6.46
C GLY A 20 -8.59 -18.21 -5.32
N GLN A 21 -8.34 -19.46 -5.69
CA GLN A 21 -8.26 -20.57 -4.73
C GLN A 21 -6.95 -20.53 -3.94
N PRO A 22 -6.93 -21.07 -2.71
CA PRO A 22 -5.71 -21.20 -1.93
C PRO A 22 -4.60 -21.93 -2.71
N GLY A 23 -3.44 -21.30 -2.84
CA GLY A 23 -2.29 -21.84 -3.56
C GLY A 23 -2.17 -21.44 -5.03
N GLU A 24 -3.19 -20.79 -5.62
CA GLU A 24 -3.08 -20.27 -7.00
C GLU A 24 -2.24 -19.01 -7.10
N ARG A 25 -2.28 -18.16 -6.07
CA ARG A 25 -1.57 -16.88 -6.01
C ARG A 25 -0.97 -16.66 -4.63
N PRO A 26 0.17 -15.95 -4.52
CA PRO A 26 0.70 -15.53 -3.23
C PRO A 26 -0.26 -14.56 -2.53
N PRO A 27 -0.16 -14.41 -1.20
CA PRO A 27 -0.88 -13.36 -0.50
C PRO A 27 -0.43 -11.97 -0.99
N LEU A 28 -1.32 -10.99 -0.90
CA LEU A 28 -0.96 -9.58 -1.05
C LEU A 28 -0.51 -9.03 0.31
N LEU A 29 0.65 -8.39 0.35
CA LEU A 29 1.11 -7.66 1.54
C LEU A 29 0.67 -6.19 1.44
N ILE A 30 -0.04 -5.70 2.46
CA ILE A 30 -0.41 -4.29 2.58
C ILE A 30 0.42 -3.67 3.70
N ALA A 31 1.39 -2.84 3.34
CA ALA A 31 2.18 -2.08 4.31
C ALA A 31 1.43 -0.79 4.69
N SER A 32 1.60 -0.31 5.92
CA SER A 32 1.02 0.98 6.35
C SER A 32 2.10 2.06 6.37
N MET A 33 1.78 3.26 5.86
CA MET A 33 2.66 4.42 5.87
C MET A 33 1.87 5.67 6.29
N PHE A 34 2.53 6.60 6.97
CA PHE A 34 1.95 7.86 7.48
C PHE A 34 0.92 7.69 8.60
N HIS A 35 0.86 6.51 9.24
CA HIS A 35 0.01 6.29 10.39
C HIS A 35 0.44 7.14 11.60
N ASN A 36 -0.42 7.23 12.61
CA ASN A 36 -0.11 7.97 13.81
C ASN A 36 1.16 7.41 14.49
N LYS A 37 2.12 8.29 14.83
CA LYS A 37 3.45 7.95 15.38
C LYS A 37 4.40 7.23 14.42
N ASP A 38 4.10 7.24 13.12
CA ASP A 38 5.07 6.81 12.12
C ASP A 38 6.34 7.68 12.23
N ARG A 39 7.51 7.04 12.28
CA ARG A 39 8.80 7.71 12.55
C ARG A 39 9.27 8.59 11.40
N ILE A 40 8.71 8.40 10.21
CA ILE A 40 8.99 9.26 9.05
C ILE A 40 8.16 10.56 9.11
N LEU A 41 7.06 10.57 9.86
CA LEU A 41 6.15 11.70 9.93
C LEU A 41 6.68 12.75 10.93
N GLN A 42 6.77 14.01 10.50
CA GLN A 42 7.17 15.12 11.38
C GLN A 42 5.94 15.84 11.93
N ASP A 43 4.96 16.11 11.06
CA ASP A 43 3.66 16.65 11.44
C ASP A 43 2.54 16.17 10.50
N ARG A 44 1.31 16.61 10.78
CA ARG A 44 0.10 16.30 10.00
C ARG A 44 -0.24 17.36 8.95
N LYS A 45 0.72 18.21 8.57
CA LYS A 45 0.58 19.19 7.48
C LYS A 45 1.27 18.72 6.20
N GLY A 46 1.56 17.43 6.10
CA GLY A 46 2.30 16.85 4.98
C GLY A 46 3.82 16.93 5.11
N ASN A 47 4.37 17.28 6.28
CA ASN A 47 5.82 17.24 6.49
C ASN A 47 6.27 15.87 6.99
N PHE A 48 7.10 15.20 6.19
CA PHE A 48 7.70 13.92 6.51
C PHE A 48 9.09 13.78 5.88
N ASP A 49 9.86 12.82 6.37
CA ASP A 49 11.17 12.47 5.86
C ASP A 49 11.03 11.70 4.53
N ARG A 50 11.03 12.44 3.42
CA ARG A 50 10.86 11.90 2.06
C ARG A 50 11.92 10.86 1.69
N GLU A 51 13.17 11.04 2.14
CA GLU A 51 14.26 10.10 1.85
C GLU A 51 14.06 8.78 2.60
N LYS A 52 13.69 8.82 3.88
CA LYS A 52 13.34 7.60 4.62
C LYS A 52 12.11 6.92 4.06
N ALA A 53 11.07 7.69 3.71
CA ALA A 53 9.85 7.14 3.11
C ALA A 53 10.17 6.44 1.78
N LYS A 54 10.98 7.07 0.92
CA LYS A 54 11.46 6.47 -0.33
C LYS A 54 12.26 5.21 -0.10
N ALA A 55 13.17 5.21 0.88
CA ALA A 55 13.95 4.02 1.23
C ALA A 55 13.05 2.86 1.69
N LEU A 56 12.00 3.13 2.47
CA LEU A 56 11.01 2.12 2.88
C LEU A 56 10.25 1.54 1.67
N ILE A 57 9.79 2.40 0.74
CA ILE A 57 9.11 1.96 -0.48
C ILE A 57 10.03 1.08 -1.33
N ARG A 58 11.29 1.51 -1.55
CA ARG A 58 12.27 0.71 -2.30
C ARG A 58 12.57 -0.62 -1.62
N LYS A 59 12.60 -0.65 -0.28
CA LYS A 59 12.77 -1.91 0.45
C LYS A 59 11.57 -2.84 0.25
N GLN A 60 10.36 -2.32 0.21
CA GLN A 60 9.16 -3.10 -0.08
C GLN A 60 9.19 -3.69 -1.50
N GLU A 61 9.61 -2.92 -2.50
CA GLU A 61 9.82 -3.41 -3.87
C GLU A 61 10.87 -4.52 -3.93
N GLU A 62 12.02 -4.33 -3.26
CA GLU A 62 13.10 -5.33 -3.18
C GLU A 62 12.61 -6.64 -2.53
N LEU A 63 11.84 -6.54 -1.44
CA LEU A 63 11.25 -7.70 -0.77
C LEU A 63 10.22 -8.40 -1.65
N SER A 64 9.39 -7.64 -2.36
CA SER A 64 8.41 -8.20 -3.29
C SER A 64 9.10 -8.96 -4.43
N ALA A 65 10.13 -8.36 -5.03
CA ALA A 65 10.90 -8.98 -6.11
C ALA A 65 11.64 -10.26 -5.66
N SER A 66 12.21 -10.27 -4.45
CA SER A 66 12.96 -11.43 -3.94
C SER A 66 12.10 -12.57 -3.42
N THR A 67 10.89 -12.28 -2.92
CA THR A 67 9.98 -13.29 -2.36
C THR A 67 8.89 -13.74 -3.34
N GLY A 68 8.63 -12.95 -4.39
CA GLY A 68 7.48 -13.14 -5.27
C GLY A 68 6.14 -12.76 -4.63
N ILE A 69 6.14 -12.21 -3.41
CA ILE A 69 4.93 -11.77 -2.72
C ILE A 69 4.61 -10.34 -3.20
N PRO A 70 3.51 -10.11 -3.93
CA PRO A 70 3.13 -8.78 -4.36
C PRO A 70 2.74 -7.91 -3.17
N SER A 71 2.89 -6.60 -3.31
CA SER A 71 2.59 -5.66 -2.25
C SER A 71 1.96 -4.36 -2.73
N MET A 72 1.29 -3.70 -1.78
CA MET A 72 0.82 -2.32 -1.90
C MET A 72 1.02 -1.58 -0.58
N VAL A 73 0.90 -0.26 -0.61
CA VAL A 73 0.97 0.57 0.60
C VAL A 73 -0.39 1.23 0.88
N ALA A 74 -0.89 1.09 2.10
CA ALA A 74 -2.00 1.89 2.61
C ALA A 74 -1.48 3.22 3.18
N LEU A 75 -1.84 4.32 2.52
CA LEU A 75 -1.48 5.68 2.89
C LEU A 75 -2.49 6.21 3.90
N VAL A 76 -2.07 6.38 5.15
CA VAL A 76 -2.95 6.78 6.25
C VAL A 76 -3.04 8.31 6.34
N ALA A 77 -4.18 8.86 5.95
CA ALA A 77 -4.45 10.29 5.94
C ALA A 77 -5.64 10.67 6.82
N ASN A 78 -5.58 11.85 7.43
CA ASN A 78 -6.68 12.38 8.25
C ASN A 78 -7.55 13.39 7.49
N THR A 79 -7.01 14.02 6.43
CA THR A 79 -7.70 15.00 5.60
C THR A 79 -7.41 14.77 4.12
N ALA A 80 -8.21 15.36 3.24
CA ALA A 80 -8.00 15.27 1.80
C ALA A 80 -6.67 15.92 1.36
N GLU A 81 -6.26 17.00 2.02
CA GLU A 81 -4.99 17.69 1.75
C GLU A 81 -3.79 16.81 2.12
N GLU A 82 -3.83 16.12 3.27
CA GLU A 82 -2.80 15.14 3.63
C GLU A 82 -2.75 14.01 2.59
N ALA A 83 -3.90 13.47 2.20
CA ALA A 83 -3.99 12.38 1.24
C ALA A 83 -3.37 12.78 -0.10
N GLN A 84 -3.70 13.97 -0.61
CA GLN A 84 -3.15 14.48 -1.86
C GLN A 84 -1.61 14.56 -1.81
N ILE A 85 -1.04 15.13 -0.76
CA ILE A 85 0.43 15.25 -0.60
C ILE A 85 1.09 13.86 -0.59
N TYR A 86 0.51 12.90 0.12
CA TYR A 86 1.06 11.54 0.19
C TYR A 86 0.95 10.80 -1.14
N ILE A 87 -0.18 10.96 -1.85
CA ILE A 87 -0.40 10.37 -3.18
C ILE A 87 0.60 10.93 -4.18
N ASP A 88 0.75 12.26 -4.25
CA ASP A 88 1.69 12.93 -5.16
C ASP A 88 3.13 12.42 -4.91
N PHE A 89 3.56 12.38 -3.65
CA PHE A 89 4.87 11.80 -3.29
C PHE A 89 5.02 10.34 -3.71
N TYR A 90 3.98 9.54 -3.50
CA TYR A 90 4.04 8.11 -3.76
C TYR A 90 4.12 7.83 -5.27
N LEU A 91 3.34 8.55 -6.08
CA LEU A 91 3.36 8.49 -7.55
C LEU A 91 4.69 8.98 -8.15
N GLU A 92 5.36 9.94 -7.52
CA GLU A 92 6.73 10.34 -7.90
C GLU A 92 7.78 9.26 -7.56
N THR A 93 7.45 8.32 -6.68
CA THR A 93 8.41 7.40 -6.08
C THR A 93 8.32 5.98 -6.65
N THR A 94 7.13 5.46 -6.93
CA THR A 94 6.90 4.06 -7.34
C THR A 94 5.63 3.90 -8.17
N ASP A 95 5.59 2.86 -9.00
CA ASP A 95 4.39 2.39 -9.72
C ASP A 95 3.61 1.31 -8.95
N MET A 96 4.08 0.92 -7.75
CA MET A 96 3.39 -0.04 -6.89
C MET A 96 1.99 0.49 -6.55
N PRO A 97 0.92 -0.32 -6.53
CA PRO A 97 -0.39 0.16 -6.12
C PRO A 97 -0.40 0.69 -4.67
N PHE A 98 -1.38 1.55 -4.38
CA PHE A 98 -1.63 2.04 -3.03
C PHE A 98 -3.12 2.02 -2.69
N GLY A 99 -3.43 2.04 -1.40
CA GLY A 99 -4.76 2.23 -0.84
C GLY A 99 -4.81 3.55 -0.09
N ILE A 100 -5.96 4.23 -0.16
CA ILE A 100 -6.23 5.40 0.67
C ILE A 100 -6.90 4.90 1.95
N ASP A 101 -6.23 5.07 3.08
CA ASP A 101 -6.75 4.68 4.40
C ASP A 101 -7.08 5.95 5.18
N MET A 102 -8.36 6.31 5.17
CA MET A 102 -8.89 7.51 5.83
C MET A 102 -9.98 7.10 6.81
N TRP A 103 -9.84 7.56 8.05
CA TRP A 103 -10.83 7.30 9.10
C TRP A 103 -12.09 8.17 8.94
N VAL A 104 -11.98 9.32 8.29
CA VAL A 104 -13.10 10.25 8.06
C VAL A 104 -13.40 10.28 6.56
N ALA A 105 -14.51 9.66 6.17
CA ALA A 105 -15.17 10.01 4.93
C ALA A 105 -15.86 11.36 5.20
N GLU A 106 -15.36 12.45 4.61
CA GLU A 106 -16.12 13.70 4.62
C GLU A 106 -17.51 13.44 4.01
N LYS A 107 -18.52 14.11 4.56
CA LYS A 107 -19.93 13.97 4.16
C LYS A 107 -20.21 14.64 2.84
#